data_AF-A0A7Y3F521-F1
#
_entry.id   AF-A0A7Y3F521-F1
#
_cell.length_a   1.000
_cell.length_b   1.000
_cell.length_c   1.000
_cell.angle_alpha   90.00
_cell.angle_beta   90.00
_cell.angle_gamma   90.00
#
_symmetry.space_group_name_H-M   'P 1'
#
loop_
_entity.id
_entity.type
_entity.pdbx_description
1 polymer ?
#
loop_
_entity_poly.entity_id
_entity_poly.type
_entity_poly.pdbx_seq_one_letter_code
_entity_poly.pdbx_strand_id
1 'polypeptide(L)'
;GKRWFCSWVCGCGGLAETAGDAFRQLSDKSLSAWKVERWVVHSVVVFVTLMTTAVIYSYLGNDSSKYWLTKSTFLIGVALLLTVIFVFAMIFKREQFQKDARYGAIGYFVIIMALIGFHLLSGEGNVFLFKSETLRKSYGFLIGSIFSGVIGTGFYPIFGNRVWCRFGCPMAAILGFQQRLFSKFRITTNGGQCISCGNCSTYCEMGIDVRAYAQKGENIVRSSCVGCGICSAVCPRGVLKLENGPLKGRIDGNEVLLGNDVDLMNLVNQNK
;
A
#
# COMPACT_ATOMS: atom_id res chain seq x y z
N GLY A 1 -4.51 2.53 -14.13
CA GLY A 1 -3.78 1.60 -13.23
C GLY A 1 -2.86 2.37 -12.30
N LYS A 2 -2.41 1.77 -11.18
CA LYS A 2 -1.59 2.44 -10.14
C LYS A 2 -0.33 3.12 -10.69
N ARG A 3 0.31 2.56 -11.74
CA ARG A 3 1.47 3.17 -12.40
C ARG A 3 1.22 4.58 -12.96
N TRP A 4 0.02 4.88 -13.45
CA TRP A 4 -0.27 6.22 -14.01
C TRP A 4 -0.09 7.30 -12.94
N PHE A 5 -0.71 7.14 -11.77
CA PHE A 5 -0.55 8.07 -10.65
C PHE A 5 0.91 8.11 -10.16
N CYS A 6 1.51 6.93 -9.96
CA CYS A 6 2.86 6.81 -9.40
C CYS A 6 4.01 7.21 -10.34
N SER A 7 3.75 7.49 -11.61
CA SER A 7 4.79 7.94 -12.57
C SER A 7 4.52 9.34 -13.10
N TRP A 8 3.26 9.75 -13.26
CA TRP A 8 2.90 11.00 -13.94
C TRP A 8 2.30 12.07 -13.03
N VAL A 9 1.75 11.68 -11.88
CA VAL A 9 1.06 12.62 -10.97
C VAL A 9 1.87 12.84 -9.70
N CYS A 10 2.45 11.77 -9.14
CA CYS A 10 3.20 11.83 -7.89
C CYS A 10 4.65 12.26 -8.13
N GLY A 11 5.04 13.42 -7.60
CA GLY A 11 6.42 13.93 -7.70
C GLY A 11 7.47 12.98 -7.11
N CYS A 12 7.19 12.33 -5.97
CA CYS A 12 8.09 11.32 -5.41
C CYS A 12 8.27 10.10 -6.32
N GLY A 13 7.25 9.81 -7.15
CA GLY A 13 7.30 8.76 -8.15
C GLY A 13 8.19 9.11 -9.33
N GLY A 14 8.05 10.33 -9.85
CA GLY A 14 8.95 10.87 -10.89
C GLY A 14 10.40 10.89 -10.43
N LEU A 15 10.66 11.36 -9.22
CA LEU A 15 12.01 11.39 -8.63
C LEU A 15 12.62 9.99 -8.50
N ALA A 16 11.83 8.98 -8.13
CA ALA A 16 12.28 7.60 -8.07
C ALA A 16 12.65 7.06 -9.47
N GLU A 17 11.88 7.39 -10.50
CA GLU A 17 12.19 7.01 -11.88
C GLU A 17 13.41 7.75 -12.45
N THR A 18 13.70 8.97 -11.99
CA THR A 18 14.87 9.74 -12.46
C THR A 18 16.15 9.39 -11.71
N ALA A 19 16.11 9.34 -10.37
CA ALA A 19 17.29 9.18 -9.53
C ALA A 19 17.44 7.78 -8.93
N GLY A 20 16.35 7.04 -8.75
CA GLY A 20 16.35 5.71 -8.13
C GLY A 20 16.59 4.56 -9.10
N ASP A 21 16.47 4.81 -10.41
CA ASP A 21 16.42 3.76 -11.42
C ASP A 21 17.68 2.90 -11.50
N ALA A 22 18.84 3.55 -11.40
CA ALA A 22 20.15 2.92 -11.42
C ALA A 22 20.40 2.00 -10.21
N PHE A 23 19.56 2.07 -9.18
CA PHE A 23 19.71 1.32 -7.93
C PHE A 23 18.67 0.20 -7.78
N ARG A 24 17.87 -0.10 -8.80
CA ARG A 24 16.81 -1.13 -8.76
C ARG A 24 17.28 -2.48 -8.20
N GLN A 25 18.48 -2.91 -8.59
CA GLN A 25 19.11 -4.16 -8.17
C GLN A 25 19.34 -4.27 -6.65
N LEU A 26 19.47 -3.15 -5.96
CA LEU A 26 19.70 -3.09 -4.50
C LEU A 26 18.41 -3.31 -3.69
N SER A 27 17.24 -3.33 -4.34
CA SER A 27 15.96 -3.53 -3.65
C SER A 27 15.90 -4.92 -3.01
N ASP A 28 15.81 -4.96 -1.68
CA ASP A 28 15.72 -6.22 -0.93
C ASP A 28 14.39 -6.95 -1.20
N LYS A 29 14.49 -8.20 -1.65
CA LYS A 29 13.39 -9.09 -2.03
C LYS A 29 13.08 -10.15 -0.97
N SER A 30 13.83 -10.14 0.14
CA SER A 30 13.71 -11.09 1.24
C SER A 30 12.31 -11.09 1.87
N LEU A 31 11.97 -12.21 2.52
CA LEU A 31 10.72 -12.32 3.27
C LEU A 31 10.68 -11.37 4.48
N SER A 32 11.83 -11.05 5.08
CA SER A 32 11.93 -10.07 6.17
C SER A 32 11.59 -8.67 5.67
N ALA A 33 12.17 -8.23 4.54
CA ALA A 33 11.84 -6.93 3.93
C ALA A 33 10.35 -6.84 3.58
N TRP A 34 9.74 -7.93 3.13
CA TRP A 34 8.30 -7.98 2.87
C TRP A 34 7.44 -7.86 4.14
N LYS A 35 7.84 -8.50 5.24
CA LYS A 35 7.15 -8.34 6.54
C LYS A 35 7.25 -6.90 7.04
N VAL A 36 8.43 -6.28 6.91
CA VAL A 36 8.66 -4.87 7.26
C VAL A 36 7.80 -3.96 6.38
N GLU A 37 7.80 -4.15 5.05
CA GLU A 37 6.96 -3.42 4.10
C GLU A 37 5.50 -3.42 4.54
N ARG A 38 4.98 -4.59 4.92
CA ARG A 38 3.61 -4.71 5.40
C ARG A 38 3.38 -3.89 6.65
N TRP A 39 4.21 -3.99 7.68
CA TRP A 39 3.97 -3.29 8.94
C TRP A 39 4.14 -1.77 8.81
N VAL A 40 5.20 -1.32 8.14
CA VAL A 40 5.51 0.11 7.97
C VAL A 40 4.39 0.82 7.21
N VAL A 41 3.89 0.24 6.12
CA VAL A 41 2.84 0.87 5.31
C VAL A 41 1.57 1.13 6.13
N HIS A 42 1.15 0.20 6.98
CA HIS A 42 -0.05 0.40 7.80
C HIS A 42 0.20 1.43 8.91
N SER A 43 1.36 1.37 9.58
CA SER A 43 1.75 2.37 10.58
C SER A 43 1.81 3.78 10.00
N VAL A 44 2.32 3.95 8.78
CA VAL A 44 2.39 5.25 8.10
C VAL A 44 1.00 5.76 7.72
N VAL A 45 0.11 4.91 7.22
CA VAL A 45 -1.29 5.33 6.95
C VAL A 45 -1.94 5.88 8.21
N VAL A 46 -1.78 5.20 9.34
CA VAL A 46 -2.34 5.65 10.63
C VAL A 46 -1.73 6.97 11.06
N PHE A 47 -0.40 7.08 11.04
CA PHE A 47 0.30 8.32 11.35
C PHE A 47 -0.20 9.49 10.49
N VAL A 48 -0.30 9.30 9.17
CA VAL A 48 -0.78 10.33 8.25
C VAL A 48 -2.23 10.70 8.53
N THR A 49 -3.11 9.73 8.82
CA THR A 49 -4.51 10.02 9.17
C THR A 49 -4.63 10.84 10.46
N LEU A 50 -3.86 10.49 11.50
CA LEU A 50 -3.84 11.21 12.77
C LEU A 50 -3.26 12.62 12.59
N MET A 51 -2.12 12.75 11.92
CA MET A 51 -1.48 14.04 11.69
C MET A 51 -2.32 14.96 10.80
N THR A 52 -2.95 14.43 9.76
CA THR A 52 -3.86 15.21 8.90
C THR A 52 -5.04 15.73 9.71
N THR A 53 -5.63 14.86 10.54
CA THR A 53 -6.71 15.25 11.46
C THR A 53 -6.25 16.32 12.44
N ALA A 54 -5.08 16.16 13.06
CA ALA A 54 -4.51 17.11 14.00
C ALA A 54 -4.18 18.47 13.37
N VAL A 55 -3.61 18.47 12.16
CA VAL A 55 -3.29 19.69 11.42
C VAL A 55 -4.56 20.42 11.02
N ILE A 56 -5.56 19.74 10.44
CA ILE A 56 -6.83 20.39 10.08
C ILE A 56 -7.54 20.92 11.33
N TYR A 57 -7.57 20.14 12.41
CA TYR A 57 -8.12 20.55 13.70
C TYR A 57 -7.45 21.83 14.23
N SER A 58 -6.14 21.99 14.03
CA SER A 58 -5.40 23.18 14.46
C SER A 58 -5.80 24.46 13.72
N TYR A 59 -6.42 24.35 12.54
CA TYR A 59 -6.90 25.48 11.74
C TYR A 59 -8.37 25.84 11.98
N LEU A 60 -9.16 24.96 12.60
CA LEU A 60 -10.59 25.18 12.81
C LEU A 60 -10.87 26.04 14.06
N GLY A 61 -11.99 26.75 14.04
CA GLY A 61 -12.49 27.53 15.18
C GLY A 61 -13.44 26.73 16.09
N ASN A 62 -13.66 27.22 17.31
CA ASN A 62 -14.62 26.61 18.25
C ASN A 62 -16.02 27.24 18.16
N ASP A 63 -16.13 28.43 17.55
CA ASP A 63 -17.34 29.25 17.57
C ASP A 63 -18.39 28.75 16.55
N SER A 64 -19.44 28.10 17.06
CA SER A 64 -20.54 27.53 16.25
C SER A 64 -21.46 28.58 15.65
N SER A 65 -21.38 29.83 16.10
CA SER A 65 -22.17 30.95 15.55
C SER A 65 -21.60 31.47 14.22
N LYS A 66 -20.29 31.29 13.99
CA LYS A 66 -19.57 31.80 12.81
C LYS A 66 -19.19 30.72 11.81
N TYR A 67 -19.00 29.48 12.25
CA TYR A 67 -18.53 28.39 11.40
C TYR A 67 -19.44 27.16 11.50
N TRP A 68 -19.85 26.63 10.34
CA TRP A 68 -20.59 25.37 10.27
C TRP A 68 -19.74 24.14 10.67
N LEU A 69 -18.42 24.24 10.52
CA LEU A 69 -17.46 23.20 10.85
C LEU A 69 -16.61 23.62 12.06
N THR A 70 -17.09 23.28 13.25
CA THR A 70 -16.32 23.48 14.49
C THR A 70 -15.30 22.37 14.70
N LYS A 71 -14.31 22.62 15.56
CA LYS A 71 -13.33 21.61 16.01
C LYS A 71 -13.96 20.28 16.45
N SER A 72 -14.98 20.33 17.30
CA SER A 72 -15.67 19.16 17.82
C SER A 72 -16.49 18.44 16.73
N THR A 73 -17.22 19.20 15.91
CA THR A 73 -17.97 18.64 14.78
C THR A 73 -17.05 17.94 13.78
N PHE A 74 -15.88 18.51 13.50
CA PHE A 74 -14.88 17.91 12.63
C PHE A 74 -14.32 16.59 13.19
N LEU A 75 -13.93 16.55 14.47
CA LEU A 75 -13.41 15.32 15.07
C LEU A 75 -14.45 14.20 15.11
N ILE A 76 -15.70 14.52 15.47
CA ILE A 76 -16.80 13.55 15.47
C ILE A 76 -17.06 13.06 14.03
N GLY A 77 -17.05 13.97 13.05
CA GLY A 77 -17.19 13.63 11.63
C GLY A 77 -16.11 12.67 11.14
N VAL A 78 -14.84 12.93 11.48
CA VAL A 78 -13.72 12.04 11.15
C VAL A 78 -13.87 10.68 11.82
N ALA A 79 -14.20 10.65 13.11
CA ALA A 79 -14.41 9.40 13.85
C ALA A 79 -15.54 8.55 13.24
N LEU A 80 -16.66 9.19 12.88
CA LEU A 80 -17.79 8.54 12.23
C LEU A 80 -17.40 8.01 10.85
N LEU A 81 -16.75 8.82 10.02
CA LEU A 81 -16.28 8.42 8.69
C LEU A 81 -15.36 7.19 8.77
N LEU A 82 -14.36 7.23 9.65
CA LEU A 82 -13.42 6.12 9.83
C LEU A 82 -14.13 4.86 10.33
N THR A 83 -15.11 5.00 11.23
CA THR A 83 -15.92 3.88 11.73
C THR A 83 -16.75 3.25 10.61
N VAL A 84 -17.42 4.06 9.79
CA VAL A 84 -18.22 3.59 8.66
C VAL A 84 -17.35 2.85 7.66
N ILE A 85 -16.20 3.41 7.28
CA ILE A 85 -15.25 2.78 6.35
C ILE A 85 -14.73 1.45 6.92
N PHE A 86 -14.38 1.43 8.20
CA PHE A 86 -13.87 0.23 8.87
C PHE A 86 -14.93 -0.88 8.91
N VAL A 87 -16.16 -0.56 9.36
CA VAL A 87 -17.27 -1.51 9.41
C VAL A 87 -17.60 -2.03 8.01
N PHE A 88 -17.71 -1.15 7.02
CA PHE A 88 -17.96 -1.53 5.63
C PHE A 88 -16.88 -2.49 5.10
N ALA A 89 -15.60 -2.17 5.31
CA ALA A 89 -14.49 -3.03 4.90
C ALA A 89 -14.52 -4.40 5.60
N MET A 90 -14.88 -4.43 6.89
CA MET A 90 -14.95 -5.65 7.69
C MET A 90 -16.17 -6.51 7.39
N ILE A 91 -17.26 -5.95 6.88
CA ILE A 91 -18.45 -6.74 6.46
C ILE A 91 -18.24 -7.30 5.06
N PHE A 92 -17.90 -6.45 4.08
CA PHE A 92 -17.93 -6.85 2.67
C PHE A 92 -16.65 -7.54 2.18
N LYS A 93 -15.52 -7.39 2.89
CA LYS A 93 -14.20 -7.83 2.40
C LYS A 93 -13.37 -8.61 3.41
N ARG A 94 -13.97 -9.05 4.53
CA ARG A 94 -13.30 -9.76 5.62
C ARG A 94 -12.50 -10.98 5.18
N GLU A 95 -13.08 -11.77 4.29
CA GLU A 95 -12.50 -13.04 3.84
C GLU A 95 -11.29 -12.86 2.94
N GLN A 96 -11.21 -11.71 2.24
CA GLN A 96 -10.09 -11.38 1.37
C GLN A 96 -8.87 -10.83 2.15
N PHE A 97 -9.04 -10.56 3.46
CA PHE A 97 -7.96 -10.09 4.32
C PHE A 97 -7.23 -11.23 5.01
N GLN A 98 -5.92 -11.23 4.78
CA GLN A 98 -4.96 -12.04 5.54
C GLN A 98 -5.10 -11.74 7.04
N LYS A 99 -4.88 -12.75 7.89
CA LYS A 99 -5.08 -12.65 9.35
C LYS A 99 -4.34 -11.45 9.96
N ASP A 100 -3.09 -11.22 9.57
CA ASP A 100 -2.27 -10.09 10.07
C ASP A 100 -2.87 -8.72 9.75
N ALA A 101 -3.40 -8.54 8.52
CA ALA A 101 -3.98 -7.27 8.10
C ALA A 101 -5.28 -6.96 8.87
N ARG A 102 -6.01 -8.01 9.25
CA ARG A 102 -7.24 -7.89 10.06
C ARG A 102 -6.93 -7.44 11.48
N TYR A 103 -5.96 -8.08 12.15
CA TYR A 103 -5.53 -7.68 13.49
C TYR A 103 -4.92 -6.29 13.50
N GLY A 104 -4.09 -5.96 12.49
CA GLY A 104 -3.56 -4.63 12.31
C GLY A 104 -4.69 -3.59 12.20
N ALA A 105 -5.64 -3.80 11.29
CA ALA A 105 -6.76 -2.87 11.10
C ALA A 105 -7.58 -2.66 12.39
N ILE A 106 -7.87 -3.72 13.14
CA ILE A 106 -8.58 -3.62 14.44
C ILE A 106 -7.73 -2.84 15.45
N GLY A 107 -6.46 -3.19 15.62
CA GLY A 107 -5.57 -2.53 16.57
C GLY A 107 -5.42 -1.03 16.28
N TYR A 108 -5.24 -0.67 15.01
CA TYR A 108 -5.14 0.73 14.61
C TYR A 108 -6.46 1.49 14.78
N PHE A 109 -7.59 0.86 14.47
CA PHE A 109 -8.91 1.47 14.71
C PHE A 109 -9.12 1.79 16.20
N VAL A 110 -8.78 0.85 17.08
CA VAL A 110 -8.86 1.05 18.53
C VAL A 110 -7.94 2.18 18.99
N ILE A 111 -6.70 2.24 18.51
CA ILE A 111 -5.75 3.31 18.87
C ILE A 111 -6.27 4.68 18.42
N ILE A 112 -6.75 4.81 17.18
CA ILE A 112 -7.27 6.07 16.66
C ILE A 112 -8.49 6.53 17.48
N MET A 113 -9.44 5.63 17.73
CA MET A 113 -10.64 5.95 18.51
C MET A 113 -10.32 6.28 19.96
N ALA A 114 -9.35 5.59 20.57
CA ALA A 114 -8.88 5.90 21.92
C ALA A 114 -8.23 7.30 21.99
N LEU A 115 -7.40 7.66 21.01
CA LEU A 115 -6.79 8.99 20.94
C LEU A 115 -7.83 10.09 20.73
N ILE A 116 -8.80 9.89 19.83
CA ILE A 116 -9.88 10.85 19.60
C ILE A 116 -10.75 10.97 20.86
N GLY A 117 -11.11 9.86 21.49
CA GLY A 117 -11.90 9.83 22.73
C GLY A 117 -11.18 10.54 23.88
N PHE A 118 -9.89 10.26 24.08
CA PHE A 118 -9.07 10.93 25.08
C PHE A 118 -9.03 12.45 24.85
N HIS A 119 -8.91 12.89 23.60
CA HIS A 119 -8.91 14.31 23.24
C HIS A 119 -10.27 14.99 23.53
N LEU A 120 -11.38 14.32 23.24
CA LEU A 120 -12.73 14.83 23.56
C LEU A 120 -12.96 14.96 25.08
N LEU A 121 -12.30 14.13 25.89
CA LEU A 121 -12.40 14.17 27.36
C LEU A 121 -11.44 15.17 28.01
N SER A 122 -10.34 15.55 27.35
CA SER A 122 -9.23 16.33 27.94
C SER A 122 -9.34 17.86 27.81
N GLY A 123 -10.39 18.39 27.18
CA GLY A 123 -10.65 19.83 27.08
C GLY A 123 -9.84 20.60 26.00
N GLU A 124 -10.36 21.76 25.58
CA GLU A 124 -10.10 22.41 24.28
C GLU A 124 -8.69 23.00 24.03
N GLY A 125 -7.78 22.94 25.00
CA GLY A 125 -6.50 23.66 24.97
C GLY A 125 -5.33 22.97 24.25
N ASN A 126 -5.32 21.64 24.18
CA ASN A 126 -4.20 20.85 23.66
C ASN A 126 -4.66 19.90 22.56
N VAL A 127 -3.88 19.77 21.47
CA VAL A 127 -4.16 18.80 20.39
C VAL A 127 -3.45 17.50 20.72
N PHE A 128 -4.22 16.49 21.13
CA PHE A 128 -3.78 15.18 21.60
C PHE A 128 -2.85 15.23 22.84
N LEU A 129 -1.72 15.95 22.79
CA LEU A 129 -0.77 16.21 23.89
C LEU A 129 0.06 17.51 23.71
N PHE A 130 -0.03 18.22 22.57
CA PHE A 130 0.89 19.33 22.22
C PHE A 130 0.15 20.64 21.87
N LYS A 131 0.85 21.77 22.01
CA LYS A 131 0.36 23.10 21.56
C LYS A 131 0.25 23.14 20.03
N SER A 132 -0.91 23.57 19.52
CA SER A 132 -1.27 23.61 18.09
C SER A 132 -0.24 24.35 17.22
N GLU A 133 0.28 25.49 17.69
CA GLU A 133 1.21 26.31 16.90
C GLU A 133 2.58 25.66 16.75
N THR A 134 3.12 25.10 17.84
CA THR A 134 4.40 24.38 17.85
C THR A 134 4.32 23.14 16.97
N LEU A 135 3.21 22.39 17.05
CA LEU A 135 2.99 21.20 16.23
C LEU A 135 3.04 21.54 14.73
N ARG A 136 2.38 22.62 14.29
CA ARG A 136 2.37 23.02 12.88
C ARG A 136 3.76 23.36 12.35
N LYS A 137 4.51 24.20 13.09
CA LYS A 137 5.85 24.65 12.67
C LYS A 137 6.85 23.49 12.65
N SER A 138 6.90 22.70 13.72
CA SER A 138 7.83 21.56 13.82
C SER A 138 7.50 20.44 12.84
N TYR A 139 6.21 20.11 12.66
CA TYR A 139 5.78 19.09 11.70
C TYR A 139 6.07 19.50 10.26
N GLY A 140 5.73 20.73 9.87
CA GLY A 140 5.99 21.24 8.52
C GLY A 140 7.48 21.26 8.17
N PHE A 141 8.32 21.71 9.10
CA PHE A 141 9.77 21.72 8.92
C PHE A 141 10.37 20.30 8.85
N LEU A 142 9.97 19.41 9.75
CA LEU A 142 10.44 18.03 9.79
C LEU A 142 10.06 17.27 8.52
N ILE A 143 8.80 17.36 8.09
CA ILE A 143 8.35 16.70 6.87
C ILE A 143 9.02 17.32 5.65
N GLY A 144 9.10 18.65 5.56
CA GLY A 144 9.77 19.34 4.45
C GLY A 144 11.21 18.87 4.27
N SER A 145 11.99 18.84 5.35
CA SER A 145 13.40 18.43 5.34
C SER A 145 13.62 16.94 5.04
N ILE A 146 12.77 16.06 5.58
CA ILE A 146 12.83 14.61 5.32
C ILE A 146 12.55 14.31 3.84
N PHE A 147 11.55 14.96 3.25
CA PHE A 147 11.18 14.72 1.85
C PHE A 147 12.12 15.40 0.85
N SER A 148 12.70 16.56 1.19
CA SER A 148 13.66 17.25 0.32
C SER A 148 15.07 16.64 0.36
N GLY A 149 15.46 16.01 1.47
CA GLY A 149 16.78 15.43 1.65
C GLY A 149 16.79 13.90 1.64
N VAL A 150 16.41 13.31 2.76
CA VAL A 150 16.67 11.89 3.08
C VAL A 150 15.92 10.95 2.13
N ILE A 151 14.65 11.23 1.86
CA ILE A 151 13.80 10.39 1.00
C ILE A 151 13.99 10.70 -0.48
N GLY A 152 14.34 11.96 -0.81
CA GLY A 152 14.44 12.44 -2.18
C GLY A 152 15.68 11.94 -2.93
N THR A 153 16.82 11.78 -2.25
CA THR A 153 18.08 11.39 -2.91
C THR A 153 18.92 10.40 -2.09
N GLY A 154 18.84 10.45 -0.76
CA GLY A 154 19.74 9.68 0.12
C GLY A 154 19.46 8.18 0.19
N PHE A 155 18.20 7.75 0.10
CA PHE A 155 17.85 6.33 0.31
C PHE A 155 17.99 5.44 -0.92
N TYR A 156 18.02 6.01 -2.13
CA TYR A 156 18.07 5.18 -3.34
C TYR A 156 19.36 4.36 -3.49
N PRO A 157 20.56 4.90 -3.23
CA PRO A 157 21.80 4.14 -3.31
C PRO A 157 21.92 2.99 -2.29
N ILE A 158 21.08 2.96 -1.25
CA ILE A 158 21.17 1.98 -0.16
C ILE A 158 20.05 0.96 -0.26
N PHE A 159 18.81 1.42 -0.44
CA PHE A 159 17.61 0.58 -0.36
C PHE A 159 16.98 0.28 -1.73
N GLY A 160 17.54 0.86 -2.79
CA GLY A 160 17.12 0.65 -4.17
C GLY A 160 16.06 1.65 -4.66
N ASN A 161 15.39 1.29 -5.76
CA ASN A 161 14.41 2.18 -6.37
C ASN A 161 13.09 2.21 -5.58
N ARG A 162 12.36 3.33 -5.65
CA ARG A 162 10.98 3.46 -5.16
C ARG A 162 10.79 3.08 -3.68
N VAL A 163 11.82 3.25 -2.84
CA VAL A 163 11.81 2.93 -1.40
C VAL A 163 10.67 3.64 -0.69
N TRP A 164 10.49 4.94 -0.96
CA TRP A 164 9.34 5.68 -0.46
C TRP A 164 8.01 5.09 -0.91
N CYS A 165 7.87 4.78 -2.20
CA CYS A 165 6.64 4.22 -2.75
C CYS A 165 6.32 2.83 -2.19
N ARG A 166 7.34 2.09 -1.76
CA ARG A 166 7.23 0.75 -1.19
C ARG A 166 6.89 0.77 0.30
N PHE A 167 7.59 1.57 1.09
CA PHE A 167 7.49 1.53 2.56
C PHE A 167 6.65 2.67 3.15
N GLY A 168 6.72 3.87 2.58
CA GLY A 168 6.22 5.09 3.23
C GLY A 168 5.04 5.78 2.56
N CYS A 169 4.72 5.47 1.30
CA CYS A 169 3.68 6.20 0.58
C CYS A 169 2.27 5.77 1.02
N PRO A 170 1.49 6.62 1.73
CA PRO A 170 0.15 6.26 2.17
C PRO A 170 -0.79 6.04 0.97
N MET A 171 -0.59 6.81 -0.10
CA MET A 171 -1.37 6.67 -1.34
C MET A 171 -1.08 5.34 -2.04
N ALA A 172 0.14 4.80 -1.93
CA ALA A 172 0.47 3.48 -2.47
C ALA A 172 -0.27 2.36 -1.74
N ALA A 173 -0.58 2.53 -0.45
CA ALA A 173 -1.39 1.61 0.33
C ALA A 173 -2.85 1.62 -0.15
N ILE A 174 -3.45 2.81 -0.26
CA ILE A 174 -4.85 3.01 -0.69
C ILE A 174 -5.05 2.51 -2.13
N LEU A 175 -4.21 2.98 -3.07
CA LEU A 175 -4.28 2.54 -4.46
C LEU A 175 -3.94 1.06 -4.63
N GLY A 176 -3.02 0.53 -3.81
CA GLY A 176 -2.67 -0.88 -3.79
C GLY A 176 -3.83 -1.76 -3.35
N PHE A 177 -4.57 -1.32 -2.33
CA PHE A 177 -5.79 -1.95 -1.85
C PHE A 177 -6.89 -1.91 -2.91
N GLN A 178 -7.16 -0.73 -3.48
CA GLN A 178 -8.15 -0.56 -4.55
C GLN A 178 -7.81 -1.43 -5.77
N GLN A 179 -6.55 -1.45 -6.20
CA GLN A 179 -6.12 -2.26 -7.34
C GLN A 179 -6.22 -3.76 -7.03
N ARG A 180 -5.88 -4.19 -5.82
CA ARG A 180 -5.97 -5.60 -5.44
C ARG A 180 -7.41 -6.11 -5.52
N LEU A 181 -8.38 -5.31 -5.09
CA LEU A 181 -9.78 -5.71 -4.98
C LEU A 181 -10.61 -5.50 -6.26
N PHE A 182 -10.34 -4.42 -7.01
CA PHE A 182 -11.23 -3.97 -8.09
C PHE A 182 -10.58 -3.92 -9.47
N SER A 183 -9.26 -4.08 -9.60
CA SER A 183 -8.59 -4.00 -10.90
C SER A 183 -8.72 -5.30 -11.71
N LYS A 184 -9.12 -5.18 -12.97
CA LYS A 184 -9.05 -6.27 -13.97
C LYS A 184 -7.61 -6.55 -14.41
N PHE A 185 -6.73 -5.57 -14.28
CA PHE A 185 -5.34 -5.62 -14.69
C PHE A 185 -4.49 -6.46 -13.72
N ARG A 186 -3.79 -7.48 -14.22
CA ARG A 186 -2.91 -8.37 -13.43
C ARG A 186 -1.74 -8.90 -14.27
N ILE A 187 -0.73 -9.37 -13.56
CA ILE A 187 0.33 -10.19 -14.14
C ILE A 187 0.02 -11.64 -13.81
N THR A 188 -0.16 -12.46 -14.83
CA THR A 188 -0.40 -13.89 -14.71
C THR A 188 0.80 -14.68 -15.18
N THR A 189 0.85 -15.95 -14.78
CA THR A 189 1.94 -16.87 -15.09
C THR A 189 1.38 -18.12 -15.76
N ASN A 190 2.12 -18.65 -16.73
CA ASN A 190 1.80 -19.93 -17.35
C ASN A 190 2.34 -21.14 -16.56
N GLY A 191 3.02 -20.91 -15.43
CA GLY A 191 3.35 -21.90 -14.38
C GLY A 191 4.29 -23.04 -14.74
N GLY A 192 4.56 -23.32 -16.02
CA GLY A 192 5.31 -24.52 -16.44
C GLY A 192 6.62 -24.27 -17.18
N GLN A 193 6.97 -23.01 -17.49
CA GLN A 193 8.11 -22.69 -18.37
C GLN A 193 9.19 -21.81 -17.70
N CYS A 194 9.09 -21.62 -16.38
CA CYS A 194 10.02 -20.78 -15.63
C CYS A 194 11.39 -21.47 -15.46
N ILE A 195 12.43 -20.92 -16.08
CA ILE A 195 13.82 -21.38 -15.95
C ILE A 195 14.59 -20.72 -14.77
N SER A 196 13.89 -20.03 -13.87
CA SER A 196 14.45 -19.43 -12.66
C SER A 196 15.60 -18.41 -12.86
N CYS A 197 15.74 -17.84 -14.06
CA CYS A 197 16.82 -16.88 -14.41
C CYS A 197 16.84 -15.58 -13.57
N GLY A 198 15.70 -15.18 -12.97
CA GLY A 198 15.64 -14.04 -12.05
C GLY A 198 15.49 -12.65 -12.68
N ASN A 199 15.57 -12.50 -14.01
CA ASN A 199 15.43 -11.20 -14.69
C ASN A 199 14.17 -10.44 -14.27
N CYS A 200 13.03 -11.13 -14.17
CA CYS A 200 11.77 -10.54 -13.73
C CYS A 200 11.82 -9.91 -12.33
N SER A 201 12.56 -10.51 -11.39
CA SER A 201 12.77 -9.96 -10.04
C SER A 201 13.79 -8.82 -10.06
N THR A 202 14.85 -8.92 -10.86
CA THR A 202 15.90 -7.90 -10.97
C THR A 202 15.36 -6.57 -11.51
N TYR A 203 14.54 -6.62 -12.55
CA TYR A 203 13.93 -5.44 -13.17
C TYR A 203 12.61 -4.99 -12.49
N CYS A 204 12.21 -5.62 -11.39
CA CYS A 204 11.01 -5.20 -10.67
C CYS A 204 11.27 -3.89 -9.91
N GLU A 205 10.68 -2.78 -10.38
CA GLU A 205 10.80 -1.46 -9.75
C GLU A 205 10.32 -1.40 -8.30
N MET A 206 9.46 -2.33 -7.89
CA MET A 206 8.91 -2.39 -6.52
C MET A 206 9.65 -3.38 -5.63
N GLY A 207 10.74 -3.99 -6.10
CA GLY A 207 11.54 -4.96 -5.33
C GLY A 207 10.77 -6.24 -4.98
N ILE A 208 9.85 -6.68 -5.83
CA ILE A 208 9.07 -7.91 -5.63
C ILE A 208 9.88 -9.09 -6.16
N ASP A 209 9.93 -10.20 -5.42
CA ASP A 209 10.48 -11.46 -5.94
C ASP A 209 9.51 -12.13 -6.91
N VAL A 210 9.45 -11.61 -8.14
CA VAL A 210 8.58 -12.11 -9.20
C VAL A 210 8.92 -13.55 -9.60
N ARG A 211 10.20 -13.93 -9.55
CA ARG A 211 10.66 -15.29 -9.85
C ARG A 211 9.96 -16.32 -8.97
N ALA A 212 9.82 -16.06 -7.67
CA ALA A 212 9.14 -16.98 -6.76
C ALA A 212 7.67 -17.22 -7.14
N TYR A 213 6.96 -16.17 -7.58
CA TYR A 213 5.59 -16.32 -8.09
C TYR A 213 5.55 -17.13 -9.39
N ALA A 214 6.48 -16.86 -10.31
CA ALA A 214 6.57 -17.57 -11.58
C ALA A 214 6.89 -19.07 -11.41
N GLN A 215 7.80 -19.42 -10.49
CA GLN A 215 8.13 -20.81 -10.14
C GLN A 215 6.95 -21.56 -9.53
N LYS A 216 6.13 -20.86 -8.73
CA LYS A 216 4.95 -21.43 -8.08
C LYS A 216 3.70 -21.42 -8.95
N GLY A 217 3.75 -20.94 -10.20
CA GLY A 217 2.53 -20.80 -10.99
C GLY A 217 1.47 -19.87 -10.39
N GLU A 218 1.85 -18.99 -9.46
CA GLU A 218 0.94 -18.07 -8.78
C GLU A 218 0.86 -16.71 -9.51
N ASN A 219 -0.36 -16.19 -9.66
CA ASN A 219 -0.57 -14.85 -10.17
C ASN A 219 0.00 -13.79 -9.21
N ILE A 220 0.56 -12.72 -9.76
CA ILE A 220 1.18 -11.67 -8.93
C ILE A 220 0.11 -10.70 -8.44
N VAL A 221 -0.50 -11.03 -7.30
CA VAL A 221 -1.55 -10.22 -6.67
C VAL A 221 -1.05 -9.60 -5.37
N ARG A 222 -0.12 -8.65 -5.51
CA ARG A 222 0.47 -7.88 -4.40
C ARG A 222 0.04 -6.42 -4.46
N SER A 223 -0.31 -5.82 -3.31
CA SER A 223 -0.71 -4.41 -3.22
C SER A 223 0.39 -3.43 -3.61
N SER A 224 1.67 -3.79 -3.39
CA SER A 224 2.81 -2.98 -3.84
C SER A 224 3.06 -3.05 -5.34
N CYS A 225 2.57 -4.07 -6.06
CA CYS A 225 2.72 -4.14 -7.51
C CYS A 225 2.01 -2.96 -8.18
N VAL A 226 2.77 -2.13 -8.90
CA VAL A 226 2.22 -0.99 -9.66
C VAL A 226 1.64 -1.39 -11.02
N GLY A 227 1.84 -2.64 -11.44
CA GLY A 227 1.39 -3.14 -12.74
C GLY A 227 2.16 -2.49 -13.90
N CYS A 228 3.49 -2.49 -13.87
CA CYS A 228 4.30 -1.90 -14.93
C CYS A 228 4.50 -2.80 -16.16
N GLY A 229 4.37 -4.13 -16.01
CA GLY A 229 4.60 -5.08 -17.10
C GLY A 229 6.07 -5.30 -17.48
N ILE A 230 7.03 -4.68 -16.78
CA ILE A 230 8.46 -4.88 -17.09
C ILE A 230 8.85 -6.35 -16.90
N CYS A 231 8.35 -7.02 -15.87
CA CYS A 231 8.61 -8.43 -15.62
C CYS A 231 8.14 -9.36 -16.75
N SER A 232 7.05 -9.03 -17.44
CA SER A 232 6.62 -9.77 -18.64
C SER A 232 7.49 -9.46 -19.85
N ALA A 233 7.94 -8.21 -20.02
CA ALA A 233 8.78 -7.81 -21.14
C ALA A 233 10.20 -8.42 -21.08
N VAL A 234 10.80 -8.53 -19.89
CA VAL A 234 12.18 -9.05 -19.72
C VAL A 234 12.25 -10.57 -19.57
N CYS A 235 11.11 -11.27 -19.59
CA CYS A 235 11.08 -12.72 -19.41
C CYS A 235 11.47 -13.42 -20.73
N PRO A 236 12.65 -14.09 -20.82
CA PRO A 236 13.10 -14.68 -22.08
C PRO A 236 12.22 -15.86 -22.54
N ARG A 237 11.46 -16.45 -21.62
CA ARG A 237 10.55 -17.57 -21.89
C ARG A 237 9.10 -17.16 -22.07
N GLY A 238 8.76 -15.88 -21.89
CA GLY A 238 7.37 -15.41 -22.00
C GLY A 238 6.41 -16.03 -20.98
N VAL A 239 6.92 -16.44 -19.81
CA VAL A 239 6.15 -17.08 -18.73
C VAL A 239 5.10 -16.13 -18.14
N LEU A 240 5.45 -14.85 -18.05
CA LEU A 240 4.64 -13.82 -17.42
C LEU A 240 3.90 -13.01 -18.48
N LYS A 241 2.60 -12.80 -18.28
CA LYS A 241 1.76 -11.99 -19.16
C LYS A 241 1.07 -10.90 -18.39
N LEU A 242 1.01 -9.71 -18.99
CA LEU A 242 0.24 -8.58 -18.50
C LEU A 242 -1.13 -8.60 -19.19
N GLU A 243 -2.20 -8.84 -18.44
CA GLU A 243 -3.52 -9.02 -19.03
C GLU A 243 -4.65 -8.38 -18.21
N ASN A 244 -5.77 -8.15 -18.89
CA ASN A 244 -7.04 -7.78 -18.29
C ASN A 244 -7.91 -9.03 -18.18
N GLY A 245 -8.16 -9.49 -16.96
CA GLY A 245 -8.97 -10.68 -16.69
C GLY A 245 -10.17 -10.39 -15.77
N PRO A 246 -11.06 -11.39 -15.57
CA PRO A 246 -12.19 -11.28 -14.64
C PRO A 246 -11.74 -11.06 -13.18
N LEU A 247 -12.64 -10.63 -12.30
CA LEU A 247 -12.31 -10.47 -10.87
C LEU A 247 -12.40 -11.79 -10.07
N LYS A 248 -13.15 -12.77 -10.58
CA LYS A 248 -13.29 -14.12 -9.99
C LYS A 248 -11.95 -14.85 -10.04
N GLY A 249 -11.54 -15.51 -8.94
CA GLY A 249 -10.29 -16.27 -8.86
C GLY A 249 -9.01 -15.43 -8.95
N ARG A 250 -9.08 -14.11 -8.69
CA ARG A 250 -7.90 -13.23 -8.77
C ARG A 250 -6.93 -13.43 -7.61
N ILE A 251 -7.46 -13.60 -6.39
CA ILE A 251 -6.65 -13.67 -5.16
C ILE A 251 -6.27 -15.12 -4.83
N ASP A 252 -7.04 -16.07 -5.36
CA ASP A 252 -6.79 -17.50 -5.22
C ASP A 252 -5.67 -17.90 -6.19
N GLY A 253 -4.69 -18.65 -5.70
CA GLY A 253 -3.60 -19.15 -6.54
C GLY A 253 -4.17 -20.13 -7.58
N ASN A 254 -3.60 -20.12 -8.79
CA ASN A 254 -3.86 -21.22 -9.71
C ASN A 254 -3.21 -22.47 -9.09
N GLU A 255 -3.95 -23.58 -9.00
CA GLU A 255 -3.35 -24.87 -8.68
C GLU A 255 -2.26 -25.15 -9.71
N VAL A 256 -1.04 -25.36 -9.24
CA VAL A 256 0.09 -25.65 -10.11
C VAL A 256 -0.21 -26.99 -10.77
N LEU A 257 -0.31 -26.98 -12.10
CA LEU A 257 -0.36 -28.22 -12.88
C LEU A 257 1.03 -28.87 -12.90
N LEU A 258 1.54 -29.28 -11.74
CA LEU A 258 2.58 -30.31 -11.68
C LEU A 258 1.87 -31.57 -12.18
N GLY A 259 2.34 -32.14 -13.29
CA GLY A 259 1.65 -33.22 -14.02
C GLY A 259 1.34 -34.50 -13.23
N ASN A 260 1.60 -34.53 -11.92
CA ASN A 260 1.28 -35.62 -11.00
C ASN A 260 0.15 -35.32 -10.00
N ASP A 261 -0.25 -34.06 -9.79
CA ASP A 261 -0.97 -33.69 -8.56
C ASP A 261 -2.41 -33.18 -8.78
N VAL A 262 -2.79 -32.97 -10.04
CA VAL A 262 -4.07 -32.37 -10.45
C VAL A 262 -4.89 -33.36 -11.26
N ASP A 263 -6.06 -33.71 -10.73
CA ASP A 263 -7.08 -34.42 -11.48
C ASP A 263 -7.65 -33.48 -12.56
N LEU A 264 -7.17 -33.66 -13.79
CA LEU A 264 -7.58 -32.86 -14.96
C LEU A 264 -9.10 -32.76 -15.11
N MET A 265 -9.85 -33.78 -14.71
CA MET A 265 -11.31 -33.77 -14.85
C MET A 265 -11.99 -32.80 -13.89
N ASN A 266 -11.48 -32.66 -12.66
CA ASN A 266 -12.01 -31.68 -11.72
C ASN A 266 -11.72 -30.24 -12.18
N LEU A 267 -10.53 -30.00 -12.75
CA LEU A 267 -10.11 -28.67 -13.21
C LEU A 267 -10.86 -28.21 -14.48
N VAL A 268 -11.20 -29.14 -15.37
CA VAL A 268 -12.06 -28.87 -16.55
C VAL A 268 -13.51 -28.61 -16.13
N ASN A 269 -14.02 -29.32 -15.13
CA ASN A 269 -15.39 -29.16 -14.65
C ASN A 269 -15.60 -27.87 -13.84
N GLN A 270 -14.57 -27.35 -13.16
CA GLN A 270 -14.63 -26.05 -12.47
C GLN A 270 -14.58 -24.83 -13.39
N ASN A 271 -14.11 -25.01 -14.63
CA ASN A 271 -13.98 -23.94 -15.65
C ASN A 271 -15.16 -23.87 -16.64
N LYS A 272 -16.21 -24.69 -16.46
CA LYS A 272 -17.52 -24.52 -17.10
C LYS A 272 -18.40 -23.57 -16.31
#